data_AF-A0A1H2DDM1-F1
#
_entry.id   AF-A0A1H2DDM1-F1
#
_cell.length_a   1.000
_cell.length_b   1.000
_cell.length_c   1.000
_cell.angle_alpha   90.00
_cell.angle_beta   90.00
_cell.angle_gamma   90.00
#
_symmetry.space_group_name_H-M   'P 1'
#
loop_
_entity.id
_entity.type
_entity.pdbx_description
1 polymer ?
#
loop_
_entity_poly.entity_id
_entity_poly.type
_entity_poly.pdbx_seq_one_letter_code
_entity_poly.pdbx_strand_id
1 'polypeptide(L)'
;MSDWPELNATASAAFDTFTETGEPRFADRAVDGFRTVCDLVPPDHPQRTMYLANLSVTLISRFERTGEATDLHEAVRTGRLALAAAPAGHPARAGRLSTLSSLLWTRYEYTGALDDLTEAVRTAGEAVTSANPGDPDMPVYLARFANTRFQSHLRYGDAAVTAAGRAVAATADSDPLRAGWWSNLGIYLRTRFERTGSRSDLDLAVHAAQQAVTATGDGDPDQARYLSDLGNSLRTRHHLTGSDTDLDQAIETGRRSVRATPAGADNAIRAGQAACSYSWRSPPSRSCRRMRRRARVTGSVIGSGSDCSGRALAMPRCGRC
;
A
#
# COMPACT_ATOMS: atom_id res chain seq x y z
N MET A 1 3.74 -18.61 43.57
CA MET A 1 3.00 -18.78 42.31
C MET A 1 3.27 -17.54 41.48
N SER A 2 3.54 -17.74 40.21
CA SER A 2 4.02 -16.74 39.29
C SER A 2 2.88 -15.83 38.80
N ASP A 3 2.71 -14.65 39.38
CA ASP A 3 1.54 -13.77 39.18
C ASP A 3 1.63 -12.87 37.92
N TRP A 4 2.10 -13.45 36.81
CA TRP A 4 2.29 -12.73 35.55
C TRP A 4 0.99 -12.13 34.98
N PRO A 5 -0.20 -12.75 35.13
CA PRO A 5 -1.45 -12.14 34.69
C PRO A 5 -1.80 -10.85 35.43
N GLU A 6 -1.58 -10.80 36.76
CA GLU A 6 -1.83 -9.60 37.57
C GLU A 6 -0.83 -8.48 37.23
N LEU A 7 0.44 -8.84 37.01
CA LEU A 7 1.45 -7.89 36.52
C LEU A 7 1.11 -7.35 35.14
N ASN A 8 0.60 -8.18 34.23
CA ASN A 8 0.13 -7.72 32.92
C ASN A 8 -1.06 -6.75 33.06
N ALA A 9 -2.04 -7.06 33.91
CA ALA A 9 -3.17 -6.16 34.14
C ALA A 9 -2.71 -4.80 34.71
N THR A 10 -1.77 -4.82 35.64
CA THR A 10 -1.17 -3.61 36.21
C THR A 10 -0.40 -2.81 35.16
N ALA A 11 0.38 -3.47 34.31
CA ALA A 11 1.13 -2.84 33.23
C ALA A 11 0.19 -2.23 32.17
N SER A 12 -0.88 -2.93 31.81
CA SER A 12 -1.93 -2.41 30.91
C SER A 12 -2.62 -1.18 31.50
N ALA A 13 -3.03 -1.21 32.77
CA ALA A 13 -3.66 -0.06 33.41
C ALA A 13 -2.72 1.16 33.47
N ALA A 14 -1.42 0.92 33.70
CA ALA A 14 -0.41 1.97 33.63
C ALA A 14 -0.29 2.53 32.20
N PHE A 15 -0.33 1.67 31.17
CA PHE A 15 -0.30 2.11 29.78
C PHE A 15 -1.54 2.94 29.43
N ASP A 16 -2.74 2.50 29.81
CA ASP A 16 -3.97 3.24 29.55
C ASP A 16 -3.91 4.63 30.20
N THR A 17 -3.53 4.70 31.48
CA THR A 17 -3.33 5.96 32.20
C THR A 17 -2.30 6.85 31.51
N PHE A 18 -1.22 6.25 30.99
CA PHE A 18 -0.21 6.98 30.23
C PHE A 18 -0.77 7.56 28.92
N THR A 19 -1.58 6.80 28.18
CA THR A 19 -2.18 7.31 26.93
C THR A 19 -3.16 8.45 27.18
N GLU A 20 -3.87 8.44 28.31
CA GLU A 20 -4.81 9.51 28.70
C GLU A 20 -4.09 10.77 29.22
N THR A 21 -3.11 10.59 30.11
CA THR A 21 -2.49 11.70 30.86
C THR A 21 -1.20 12.19 30.22
N GLY A 22 -0.50 11.32 29.49
CA GLY A 22 0.84 11.56 28.98
C GLY A 22 1.95 11.61 30.03
N GLU A 23 1.68 11.27 31.30
CA GLU A 23 2.70 11.40 32.33
C GLU A 23 3.78 10.29 32.20
N PRO A 24 5.07 10.65 32.07
CA PRO A 24 6.14 9.67 31.79
C PRO A 24 6.24 8.53 32.80
N ARG A 25 5.95 8.81 34.08
CA ARG A 25 5.97 7.81 35.17
C ARG A 25 5.06 6.60 34.91
N PHE A 26 3.97 6.78 34.16
CA PHE A 26 3.06 5.68 33.82
C PHE A 26 3.58 4.87 32.63
N ALA A 27 4.29 5.50 31.68
CA ALA A 27 4.99 4.77 30.63
C ALA A 27 6.11 3.89 31.20
N ASP A 28 6.91 4.41 32.13
CA ASP A 28 7.98 3.65 32.78
C ASP A 28 7.41 2.43 33.52
N ARG A 29 6.35 2.64 34.30
CA ARG A 29 5.64 1.55 34.99
C ARG A 29 5.08 0.50 34.02
N ALA A 30 4.51 0.93 32.89
CA ALA A 30 4.00 0.02 31.88
C ALA A 30 5.11 -0.79 31.21
N VAL A 31 6.20 -0.12 30.80
CA VAL A 31 7.36 -0.79 30.18
C VAL A 31 8.00 -1.79 31.14
N ASP A 32 8.27 -1.37 32.38
CA ASP A 32 8.88 -2.24 33.39
C ASP A 32 7.99 -3.43 33.71
N GLY A 33 6.68 -3.21 33.83
CA GLY A 33 5.69 -4.26 34.04
C GLY A 33 5.67 -5.27 32.89
N PHE A 34 5.59 -4.80 31.64
CA PHE A 34 5.58 -5.70 30.47
C PHE A 34 6.92 -6.42 30.25
N ARG A 35 8.07 -5.78 30.52
CA ARG A 35 9.39 -6.45 30.50
C ARG A 35 9.44 -7.56 31.54
N THR A 36 9.04 -7.25 32.77
CA THR A 36 8.96 -8.21 33.88
C THR A 36 8.09 -9.40 33.53
N VAL A 37 6.90 -9.18 32.95
CA VAL A 37 6.03 -10.26 32.45
C VAL A 37 6.74 -11.10 31.38
N CYS A 38 7.43 -10.48 30.43
CA CYS A 38 8.13 -11.20 29.36
C CYS A 38 9.32 -12.04 29.85
N ASP A 39 10.03 -11.59 30.89
CA ASP A 39 11.17 -12.31 31.48
C ASP A 39 10.72 -13.54 32.28
N LEU A 40 9.53 -13.43 32.85
CA LEU A 40 8.99 -14.41 33.78
C LEU A 40 8.10 -15.46 33.12
N VAL A 41 7.53 -15.14 31.96
CA VAL A 41 6.74 -16.07 31.14
C VAL A 41 7.69 -16.93 30.27
N PRO A 42 7.60 -18.28 30.32
CA PRO A 42 8.45 -19.17 29.51
C PRO A 42 8.40 -18.86 28.00
N PRO A 43 9.51 -19.03 27.25
CA PRO A 43 9.58 -18.73 25.81
C PRO A 43 8.52 -19.43 24.95
N ASP A 44 8.12 -20.63 25.35
CA ASP A 44 7.14 -21.50 24.70
C ASP A 44 5.70 -21.24 25.17
N HIS A 45 5.49 -20.33 26.13
CA HIS A 45 4.16 -20.06 26.65
C HIS A 45 3.25 -19.42 25.58
N PRO A 46 2.02 -19.94 25.35
CA PRO A 46 1.14 -19.48 24.27
C PRO A 46 0.83 -17.98 24.26
N GLN A 47 0.78 -17.36 25.44
CA GLN A 47 0.45 -15.93 25.60
C GLN A 47 1.67 -15.00 25.60
N ARG A 48 2.91 -15.51 25.60
CA ARG A 48 4.13 -14.66 25.65
C ARG A 48 4.15 -13.63 24.53
N THR A 49 3.69 -14.04 23.36
CA THR A 49 3.62 -13.22 22.15
C THR A 49 2.66 -12.03 22.26
N MET A 50 1.59 -12.17 23.03
CA MET A 50 0.68 -11.07 23.33
C MET A 50 1.39 -10.03 24.22
N TYR A 51 2.12 -10.48 25.24
CA TYR A 51 2.90 -9.59 26.10
C TYR A 51 4.00 -8.86 25.32
N LEU A 52 4.66 -9.54 24.38
CA LEU A 52 5.64 -8.92 23.47
C LEU A 52 5.00 -7.86 22.56
N ALA A 53 3.77 -8.10 22.07
CA ALA A 53 3.04 -7.11 21.29
C ALA A 53 2.70 -5.87 22.13
N ASN A 54 2.19 -6.06 23.35
CA ASN A 54 1.89 -4.96 24.27
C ASN A 54 3.15 -4.15 24.59
N LEU A 55 4.25 -4.84 24.92
CA LEU A 55 5.54 -4.21 25.15
C LEU A 55 6.00 -3.37 23.95
N SER A 56 5.86 -3.87 22.72
CA SER A 56 6.24 -3.13 21.51
C SER A 56 5.46 -1.83 21.33
N VAL A 57 4.16 -1.83 21.67
CA VAL A 57 3.28 -0.65 21.58
C VAL A 57 3.61 0.36 22.69
N THR A 58 3.85 -0.12 23.91
CA THR A 58 4.23 0.76 25.02
C THR A 58 5.58 1.44 24.78
N LEU A 59 6.57 0.69 24.26
CA LEU A 59 7.90 1.23 23.96
C LEU A 59 7.86 2.32 22.89
N ILE A 60 7.07 2.15 21.81
CA ILE A 60 6.96 3.20 20.79
C ILE A 60 6.29 4.46 21.34
N SER A 61 5.23 4.32 22.14
CA SER A 61 4.58 5.49 22.75
C SER A 61 5.49 6.20 23.75
N ARG A 62 6.37 5.47 24.45
CA ARG A 62 7.40 6.08 25.30
C ARG A 62 8.47 6.79 24.47
N PHE A 63 8.93 6.18 23.38
CA PHE A 63 9.87 6.80 22.44
C PHE A 63 9.33 8.10 21.85
N GLU A 64 8.08 8.12 21.39
CA GLU A 64 7.46 9.31 20.77
C GLU A 64 7.44 10.53 21.71
N ARG A 65 7.46 10.31 23.03
CA ARG A 65 7.47 11.37 24.03
C ARG A 65 8.87 11.72 24.56
N THR A 66 9.75 10.73 24.68
CA THR A 66 11.06 10.89 25.33
C THR A 66 12.21 11.03 24.35
N GLY A 67 12.05 10.49 23.14
CA GLY A 67 13.10 10.36 22.14
C GLY A 67 14.15 9.29 22.45
N GLU A 68 13.92 8.40 23.44
CA GLU A 68 14.89 7.38 23.84
C GLU A 68 15.04 6.28 22.77
N ALA A 69 16.07 6.37 21.93
CA ALA A 69 16.23 5.50 20.75
C ALA A 69 16.35 4.00 21.08
N THR A 70 16.80 3.66 22.28
CA THR A 70 16.83 2.28 22.83
C THR A 70 15.46 1.64 22.84
N ASP A 71 14.41 2.40 23.20
CA ASP A 71 13.04 1.91 23.20
C ASP A 71 12.54 1.62 21.79
N LEU A 72 12.88 2.47 20.82
CA LEU A 72 12.50 2.27 19.44
C LEU A 72 13.15 1.00 18.85
N HIS A 73 14.42 0.76 19.17
CA HIS A 73 15.11 -0.46 18.77
C HIS A 73 14.48 -1.70 19.41
N GLU A 74 14.15 -1.63 20.70
CA GLU A 74 13.50 -2.72 21.39
C GLU A 74 12.08 -2.96 20.88
N ALA A 75 11.30 -1.91 20.59
CA ALA A 75 9.96 -2.01 20.05
C ALA A 75 9.95 -2.79 18.73
N VAL A 76 10.86 -2.47 17.80
CA VAL A 76 10.98 -3.23 16.54
C VAL A 76 11.35 -4.68 16.80
N ARG A 77 12.26 -4.97 17.73
CA ARG A 77 12.64 -6.34 18.09
C ARG A 77 11.46 -7.13 18.65
N THR A 78 10.73 -6.58 19.61
CA THR A 78 9.57 -7.24 20.24
C THR A 78 8.40 -7.35 19.27
N GLY A 79 8.18 -6.37 18.39
CA GLY A 79 7.20 -6.43 17.30
C GLY A 79 7.48 -7.55 16.28
N ARG A 80 8.76 -7.78 15.91
CA ARG A 80 9.14 -8.90 15.04
C ARG A 80 8.89 -10.26 15.72
N LEU A 81 9.24 -10.39 17.00
CA LEU A 81 8.94 -11.60 17.77
C LEU A 81 7.43 -11.84 17.89
N ALA A 82 6.65 -10.77 18.08
CA ALA A 82 5.19 -10.85 18.12
C ALA A 82 4.63 -11.39 16.80
N LEU A 83 5.11 -10.88 15.66
CA LEU A 83 4.70 -11.33 14.34
C LEU A 83 5.07 -12.80 14.07
N ALA A 84 6.25 -13.25 14.49
CA ALA A 84 6.72 -14.61 14.27
C ALA A 84 5.78 -15.69 14.85
N ALA A 85 5.10 -15.37 15.95
CA ALA A 85 4.12 -16.27 16.58
C ALA A 85 2.66 -15.98 16.17
N ALA A 86 2.43 -15.24 15.09
CA ALA A 86 1.15 -15.23 14.37
C ALA A 86 1.37 -15.78 12.96
N PRO A 87 1.33 -17.11 12.77
CA PRO A 87 1.49 -17.71 11.44
C PRO A 87 0.37 -17.27 10.49
N ALA A 88 0.52 -17.58 9.20
CA ALA A 88 -0.51 -17.29 8.20
C ALA A 88 -1.89 -17.83 8.62
N GLY A 89 -2.94 -17.02 8.45
CA GLY A 89 -4.31 -17.35 8.89
C GLY A 89 -4.61 -17.10 10.37
N HIS A 90 -3.62 -16.73 11.20
CA HIS A 90 -3.88 -16.36 12.59
C HIS A 90 -4.66 -15.04 12.68
N PRO A 91 -5.76 -14.94 13.46
CA PRO A 91 -6.60 -13.73 13.52
C PRO A 91 -5.84 -12.45 13.84
N ALA A 92 -4.89 -12.51 14.78
CA ALA A 92 -4.07 -11.35 15.17
C ALA A 92 -2.93 -11.00 14.17
N ARG A 93 -2.76 -11.73 13.06
CA ARG A 93 -1.61 -11.52 12.16
C ARG A 93 -1.66 -10.14 11.48
N ALA A 94 -2.83 -9.74 10.98
CA ALA A 94 -3.00 -8.44 10.31
C ALA A 94 -2.67 -7.28 11.25
N GLY A 95 -3.19 -7.32 12.49
CA GLY A 95 -2.87 -6.34 13.53
C GLY A 95 -1.38 -6.26 13.83
N ARG A 96 -0.70 -7.41 14.00
CA ARG A 96 0.76 -7.44 14.27
C ARG A 96 1.60 -6.92 13.11
N LEU A 97 1.21 -7.22 11.86
CA LEU A 97 1.84 -6.67 10.66
C LEU A 97 1.68 -5.14 10.59
N SER A 98 0.48 -4.64 10.89
CA SER A 98 0.20 -3.20 10.95
C SER A 98 1.05 -2.52 12.04
N THR A 99 1.11 -3.08 13.25
CA THR A 99 1.96 -2.54 14.33
C THR A 99 3.43 -2.53 13.93
N LEU A 100 3.98 -3.64 13.43
CA LEU A 100 5.37 -3.70 13.01
C LEU A 100 5.67 -2.68 11.90
N SER A 101 4.75 -2.48 10.94
CA SER A 101 4.91 -1.46 9.90
C SER A 101 5.05 -0.05 10.47
N SER A 102 4.37 0.25 11.58
CA SER A 102 4.54 1.50 12.32
C SER A 102 5.94 1.65 12.88
N LEU A 103 6.39 0.62 13.59
CA LEU A 103 7.62 0.68 14.37
C LEU A 103 8.81 0.87 13.43
N LEU A 104 8.78 0.17 12.30
CA LEU A 104 9.76 0.30 11.23
C LEU A 104 9.70 1.67 10.57
N TRP A 105 8.51 2.22 10.35
CA TRP A 105 8.35 3.58 9.84
C TRP A 105 8.95 4.62 10.79
N THR A 106 8.60 4.58 12.08
CA THR A 106 9.12 5.54 13.07
C THR A 106 10.64 5.40 13.23
N ARG A 107 11.17 4.16 13.22
CA ARG A 107 12.62 3.93 13.25
C ARG A 107 13.31 4.45 12.00
N TYR A 108 12.68 4.31 10.84
CA TYR A 108 13.14 4.92 9.62
C TYR A 108 13.16 6.45 9.71
N GLU A 109 12.11 7.10 10.21
CA GLU A 109 12.08 8.56 10.36
C GLU A 109 13.19 9.06 11.28
N TYR A 110 13.52 8.30 12.32
CA TYR A 110 14.58 8.64 13.27
C TYR A 110 16.00 8.40 12.70
N THR A 111 16.22 7.29 11.99
CA THR A 111 17.57 6.82 11.60
C THR A 111 17.92 7.05 10.13
N GLY A 112 16.92 7.21 9.26
CA GLY A 112 17.06 7.17 7.80
C GLY A 112 17.35 5.78 7.22
N ALA A 113 17.25 4.70 8.02
CA ALA A 113 17.58 3.35 7.58
C ALA A 113 16.59 2.81 6.54
N LEU A 114 17.01 2.76 5.27
CA LEU A 114 16.13 2.39 4.15
C LEU A 114 15.61 0.95 4.19
N ASP A 115 16.32 0.05 4.86
CA ASP A 115 15.86 -1.33 5.03
C ASP A 115 14.60 -1.37 5.90
N ASP A 116 14.48 -0.48 6.89
CA ASP A 116 13.27 -0.35 7.70
C ASP A 116 12.10 0.22 6.88
N LEU A 117 12.37 1.17 6.00
CA LEU A 117 11.36 1.69 5.07
C LEU A 117 10.79 0.60 4.17
N THR A 118 11.68 -0.22 3.60
CA THR A 118 11.30 -1.37 2.78
C THR A 118 10.43 -2.33 3.56
N GLU A 119 10.88 -2.73 4.76
CA GLU A 119 10.15 -3.67 5.59
C GLU A 119 8.81 -3.09 6.08
N ALA A 120 8.73 -1.78 6.34
CA ALA A 120 7.49 -1.09 6.70
C ALA A 120 6.45 -1.17 5.57
N VAL A 121 6.87 -0.94 4.32
CA VAL A 121 5.99 -1.04 3.15
C VAL A 121 5.51 -2.48 2.95
N ARG A 122 6.41 -3.47 3.10
CA ARG A 122 6.06 -4.90 3.00
C ARG A 122 4.99 -5.27 4.02
N THR A 123 5.27 -4.99 5.28
CA THR A 123 4.44 -5.41 6.41
C THR A 123 3.08 -4.71 6.38
N ALA A 124 3.01 -3.44 5.96
CA ALA A 124 1.73 -2.76 5.74
C ALA A 124 0.91 -3.38 4.59
N GLY A 125 1.55 -3.81 3.50
CA GLY A 125 0.86 -4.52 2.40
C GLY A 125 0.36 -5.90 2.83
N GLU A 126 1.22 -6.66 3.50
CA GLU A 126 0.86 -7.98 4.03
C GLU A 126 -0.30 -7.89 5.04
N ALA A 127 -0.39 -6.82 5.84
CA ALA A 127 -1.49 -6.60 6.78
C ALA A 127 -2.84 -6.57 6.06
N VAL A 128 -2.92 -5.84 4.93
CA VAL A 128 -4.14 -5.76 4.11
C VAL A 128 -4.49 -7.11 3.50
N THR A 129 -3.50 -7.85 2.98
CA THR A 129 -3.75 -9.18 2.40
C THR A 129 -4.10 -10.25 3.44
N SER A 130 -3.64 -10.09 4.68
CA SER A 130 -3.89 -11.05 5.77
C SER A 130 -5.22 -10.79 6.48
N ALA A 131 -5.79 -9.59 6.35
CA ALA A 131 -7.05 -9.23 6.96
C ALA A 131 -8.23 -9.82 6.17
N ASN A 132 -9.25 -10.29 6.89
CA ASN A 132 -10.49 -10.68 6.23
C ASN A 132 -11.21 -9.43 5.71
N PRO A 133 -11.94 -9.50 4.57
CA PRO A 133 -12.68 -8.34 4.04
C PRO A 133 -13.72 -7.73 5.01
N GLY A 134 -14.19 -8.50 5.99
CA GLY A 134 -15.08 -8.04 7.07
C GLY A 134 -14.38 -7.71 8.39
N ASP A 135 -13.05 -7.63 8.40
CA ASP A 135 -12.28 -7.26 9.59
C ASP A 135 -12.59 -5.79 9.96
N PRO A 136 -13.06 -5.51 11.19
CA PRO A 136 -13.38 -4.15 11.63
C PRO A 136 -12.18 -3.19 11.55
N ASP A 137 -10.95 -3.71 11.60
CA ASP A 137 -9.72 -2.92 11.56
C ASP A 137 -9.17 -2.74 10.12
N MET A 138 -9.83 -3.30 9.10
CA MET A 138 -9.44 -3.15 7.69
C MET A 138 -9.23 -1.67 7.28
N PRO A 139 -10.08 -0.69 7.67
CA PRO A 139 -9.82 0.72 7.37
C PRO A 139 -8.50 1.24 7.94
N VAL A 140 -8.10 0.77 9.13
CA VAL A 140 -6.82 1.15 9.77
C VAL A 140 -5.65 0.59 8.96
N TYR A 141 -5.73 -0.67 8.54
CA TYR A 141 -4.67 -1.30 7.72
C TYR A 141 -4.51 -0.60 6.38
N LEU A 142 -5.61 -0.28 5.71
CA LEU A 142 -5.61 0.46 4.44
C LEU A 142 -5.04 1.87 4.62
N ALA A 143 -5.45 2.59 5.66
CA ALA A 143 -4.93 3.92 5.95
C ALA A 143 -3.42 3.89 6.22
N ARG A 144 -2.95 2.90 6.99
CA ARG A 144 -1.52 2.74 7.30
C ARG A 144 -0.72 2.43 6.05
N PHE A 145 -1.17 1.49 5.22
CA PHE A 145 -0.55 1.18 3.96
C PHE A 145 -0.48 2.40 3.03
N ALA A 146 -1.60 3.10 2.84
CA ALA A 146 -1.65 4.30 2.01
C ALA A 146 -0.71 5.41 2.51
N ASN A 147 -0.69 5.67 3.82
CA ASN A 147 0.15 6.70 4.42
C ASN A 147 1.64 6.38 4.30
N THR A 148 2.07 5.17 4.68
CA THR A 148 3.46 4.73 4.55
C THR A 148 3.92 4.88 3.11
N ARG A 149 3.10 4.46 2.14
CA ARG A 149 3.43 4.62 0.71
C ARG A 149 3.54 6.09 0.28
N PHE A 150 2.57 6.92 0.66
CA PHE A 150 2.50 8.32 0.25
C PHE A 150 3.66 9.14 0.84
N GLN A 151 4.03 8.90 2.09
CA GLN A 151 5.13 9.61 2.74
C GLN A 151 6.51 9.14 2.26
N SER A 152 6.73 7.83 2.03
CA SER A 152 7.95 7.34 1.34
C SER A 152 8.14 8.02 -0.01
N HIS A 153 7.03 8.14 -0.74
CA HIS A 153 6.96 8.73 -2.07
C HIS A 153 7.29 10.23 -2.07
N LEU A 154 6.73 11.01 -1.14
CA LEU A 154 6.92 12.47 -1.11
C LEU A 154 8.30 12.90 -0.60
N ARG A 155 8.84 12.25 0.43
CA ARG A 155 10.10 12.70 1.06
C ARG A 155 11.35 12.04 0.50
N TYR A 156 11.26 10.81 -0.04
CA TYR A 156 12.45 9.99 -0.29
C TYR A 156 12.37 9.11 -1.54
N GLY A 157 11.70 9.59 -2.60
CA GLY A 157 11.49 8.83 -3.84
C GLY A 157 12.75 8.12 -4.39
N ASP A 158 13.94 8.72 -4.28
CA ASP A 158 15.18 8.14 -4.80
C ASP A 158 15.68 6.96 -3.95
N ALA A 159 15.50 7.08 -2.63
CA ALA A 159 15.89 6.07 -1.66
C ALA A 159 14.89 4.90 -1.65
N ALA A 160 13.59 5.20 -1.79
CA ALA A 160 12.53 4.20 -1.97
C ALA A 160 12.70 3.38 -3.26
N VAL A 161 13.13 4.01 -4.37
CA VAL A 161 13.51 3.29 -5.60
C VAL A 161 14.67 2.32 -5.35
N THR A 162 15.71 2.77 -4.65
CA THR A 162 16.89 1.94 -4.33
C THR A 162 16.48 0.75 -3.45
N ALA A 163 15.68 0.99 -2.42
CA ALA A 163 15.30 -0.01 -1.45
C ALA A 163 14.32 -1.04 -2.04
N ALA A 164 13.33 -0.60 -2.84
CA ALA A 164 12.47 -1.49 -3.60
C ALA A 164 13.26 -2.32 -4.63
N GLY A 165 14.28 -1.74 -5.29
CA GLY A 165 15.17 -2.47 -6.18
C GLY A 165 15.98 -3.55 -5.47
N ARG A 166 16.46 -3.28 -4.25
CA ARG A 166 17.11 -4.29 -3.39
C ARG A 166 16.15 -5.38 -2.95
N ALA A 167 14.91 -5.02 -2.57
CA ALA A 167 13.89 -5.97 -2.17
C ALA A 167 13.55 -6.93 -3.32
N VAL A 168 13.43 -6.41 -4.55
CA VAL A 168 13.37 -7.24 -5.76
C VAL A 168 14.62 -8.12 -5.83
N ALA A 169 15.84 -7.58 -5.85
CA ALA A 169 17.05 -8.39 -6.01
C ALA A 169 17.21 -9.50 -4.95
N ALA A 170 16.75 -9.28 -3.71
CA ALA A 170 16.86 -10.21 -2.59
C ALA A 170 15.75 -11.27 -2.52
N THR A 171 14.65 -11.11 -3.27
CA THR A 171 13.49 -12.01 -3.22
C THR A 171 13.55 -13.01 -4.37
N ALA A 172 13.40 -14.31 -4.11
CA ALA A 172 13.44 -15.33 -5.18
C ALA A 172 12.29 -15.17 -6.19
N ASP A 173 12.50 -15.58 -7.46
CA ASP A 173 11.50 -15.45 -8.53
C ASP A 173 10.17 -16.17 -8.23
N SER A 174 10.23 -17.26 -7.45
CA SER A 174 9.06 -18.04 -7.05
C SER A 174 8.30 -17.47 -5.84
N ASP A 175 8.81 -16.42 -5.20
CA ASP A 175 8.19 -15.85 -4.00
C ASP A 175 6.96 -14.98 -4.38
N PRO A 176 5.78 -15.27 -3.83
CA PRO A 176 4.57 -14.48 -4.09
C PRO A 176 4.71 -12.98 -3.80
N LEU A 177 5.59 -12.59 -2.87
CA LEU A 177 5.80 -11.20 -2.49
C LEU A 177 6.61 -10.41 -3.54
N ARG A 178 7.32 -11.10 -4.44
CA ARG A 178 8.15 -10.46 -5.48
C ARG A 178 7.34 -9.58 -6.42
N ALA A 179 6.13 -9.99 -6.78
CA ALA A 179 5.24 -9.18 -7.61
C ALA A 179 4.87 -7.84 -6.93
N GLY A 180 4.63 -7.89 -5.62
CA GLY A 180 4.42 -6.71 -4.79
C GLY A 180 5.61 -5.76 -4.84
N TRP A 181 6.83 -6.29 -4.75
CA TRP A 181 8.06 -5.48 -4.86
C TRP A 181 8.24 -4.81 -6.20
N TRP A 182 7.95 -5.53 -7.28
CA TRP A 182 7.98 -4.97 -8.63
C TRP A 182 6.97 -3.84 -8.83
N SER A 183 5.73 -4.01 -8.37
CA SER A 183 4.70 -2.96 -8.40
C SER A 183 5.13 -1.74 -7.58
N ASN A 184 5.73 -1.97 -6.42
CA ASN A 184 6.22 -0.90 -5.56
C ASN A 184 7.31 -0.08 -6.23
N LEU A 185 8.30 -0.76 -6.81
CA LEU A 185 9.38 -0.13 -7.57
C LEU A 185 8.83 0.69 -8.74
N GLY A 186 7.85 0.17 -9.48
CA GLY A 186 7.19 0.86 -10.58
C GLY A 186 6.51 2.17 -10.16
N ILE A 187 5.78 2.14 -9.04
CA ILE A 187 5.14 3.33 -8.47
C ILE A 187 6.20 4.38 -8.10
N TYR A 188 7.26 3.99 -7.39
CA TYR A 188 8.29 4.95 -6.96
C TYR A 188 9.06 5.58 -8.12
N LEU A 189 9.35 4.81 -9.17
CA LEU A 189 10.00 5.29 -10.37
C LEU A 189 9.11 6.28 -11.15
N ARG A 190 7.81 5.99 -11.32
CA ARG A 190 6.87 6.91 -11.98
C ARG A 190 6.77 8.24 -11.23
N THR A 191 6.78 8.19 -9.91
CA THR A 191 6.79 9.39 -9.07
C THR A 191 8.07 10.18 -9.20
N ARG A 192 9.22 9.50 -9.17
CA ARG A 192 10.49 10.18 -9.36
C ARG A 192 10.53 10.86 -10.72
N PHE A 193 9.97 10.23 -11.76
CA PHE A 193 9.73 10.87 -13.05
C PHE A 193 8.83 12.12 -12.93
N GLU A 194 7.68 12.05 -12.25
CA GLU A 194 6.77 13.19 -12.10
C GLU A 194 7.45 14.40 -11.43
N ARG A 195 8.40 14.15 -10.51
CA ARG A 195 9.19 15.20 -9.84
C ARG A 195 10.36 15.72 -10.67
N THR A 196 11.07 14.84 -11.38
CA THR A 196 12.37 15.15 -11.99
C THR A 196 12.32 15.31 -13.51
N GLY A 197 11.25 14.83 -14.15
CA GLY A 197 11.15 14.68 -15.60
C GLY A 197 12.03 13.57 -16.19
N SER A 198 12.69 12.75 -15.38
CA SER A 198 13.61 11.70 -15.85
C SER A 198 12.88 10.61 -16.64
N ARG A 199 12.96 10.67 -17.97
CA ARG A 199 12.36 9.67 -18.86
C ARG A 199 12.83 8.25 -18.56
N SER A 200 14.09 8.07 -18.17
CA SER A 200 14.63 6.76 -17.80
C SER A 200 13.85 6.14 -16.64
N ASP A 201 13.40 6.95 -15.69
CA ASP A 201 12.62 6.45 -14.56
C ASP A 201 11.24 5.98 -15.02
N LEU A 202 10.63 6.69 -15.95
CA LEU A 202 9.34 6.30 -16.50
C LEU A 202 9.42 4.99 -17.30
N ASP A 203 10.51 4.78 -18.05
CA ASP A 203 10.75 3.53 -18.76
C ASP A 203 10.98 2.36 -17.78
N LEU A 204 11.77 2.58 -16.73
CA LEU A 204 11.94 1.60 -15.66
C LEU A 204 10.64 1.34 -14.89
N ALA A 205 9.77 2.35 -14.72
CA ALA A 205 8.48 2.21 -14.06
C ALA A 205 7.55 1.26 -14.83
N VAL A 206 7.48 1.44 -16.15
CA VAL A 206 6.73 0.54 -17.04
C VAL A 206 7.30 -0.87 -16.98
N HIS A 207 8.63 -1.02 -17.02
CA HIS A 207 9.27 -2.33 -16.91
C HIS A 207 8.93 -3.03 -15.58
N ALA A 208 9.06 -2.34 -14.46
CA ALA A 208 8.75 -2.89 -13.14
C ALA A 208 7.27 -3.28 -13.01
N ALA A 209 6.34 -2.44 -13.48
CA ALA A 209 4.92 -2.78 -13.48
C ALA A 209 4.60 -3.98 -14.39
N GLN A 210 5.32 -4.14 -15.51
CA GLN A 210 5.18 -5.32 -16.37
C GLN A 210 5.66 -6.60 -15.68
N GLN A 211 6.78 -6.55 -14.94
CA GLN A 211 7.27 -7.69 -14.16
C GLN A 211 6.28 -8.09 -13.06
N ALA A 212 5.64 -7.12 -12.39
CA ALA A 212 4.60 -7.40 -11.41
C ALA A 212 3.43 -8.19 -12.02
N VAL A 213 2.92 -7.74 -13.17
CA VAL A 213 1.82 -8.42 -13.90
C VAL A 213 2.23 -9.80 -14.42
N THR A 214 3.50 -9.98 -14.81
CA THR A 214 4.00 -11.28 -15.29
C THR A 214 4.19 -12.27 -14.15
N ALA A 215 4.57 -11.80 -12.96
CA ALA A 215 4.74 -12.63 -11.78
C ALA A 215 3.41 -13.15 -11.20
N THR A 216 2.28 -12.53 -11.55
CA THR A 216 0.95 -12.92 -11.07
C THR A 216 0.06 -13.48 -12.19
N GLY A 217 -0.52 -14.66 -11.93
CA GLY A 217 -1.43 -15.35 -12.84
C GLY A 217 -2.86 -14.80 -12.82
N ASP A 218 -3.66 -15.24 -13.79
CA ASP A 218 -5.11 -14.97 -13.81
C ASP A 218 -5.77 -15.76 -12.65
N GLY A 219 -6.12 -15.04 -11.57
CA GLY A 219 -6.63 -15.62 -10.33
C GLY A 219 -5.99 -15.04 -9.06
N ASP A 220 -4.88 -14.29 -9.19
CA ASP A 220 -4.27 -13.58 -8.08
C ASP A 220 -5.19 -12.42 -7.61
N PRO A 221 -5.51 -12.29 -6.30
CA PRO A 221 -6.35 -11.23 -5.77
C PRO A 221 -5.87 -9.80 -6.09
N ASP A 222 -4.56 -9.62 -6.24
CA ASP A 222 -3.92 -8.34 -6.54
C ASP A 222 -3.70 -8.09 -8.05
N GLN A 223 -4.07 -9.03 -8.92
CA GLN A 223 -3.87 -8.92 -10.37
C GLN A 223 -4.51 -7.64 -10.95
N ALA A 224 -5.71 -7.29 -10.47
CA ALA A 224 -6.40 -6.08 -10.89
C ALA A 224 -5.60 -4.81 -10.54
N ARG A 225 -4.94 -4.79 -9.39
CA ARG A 225 -4.11 -3.68 -8.92
C ARG A 225 -2.85 -3.53 -9.77
N TYR A 226 -2.13 -4.63 -10.02
CA TYR A 226 -0.91 -4.61 -10.84
C TYR A 226 -1.18 -4.14 -12.28
N LEU A 227 -2.29 -4.60 -12.88
CA LEU A 227 -2.72 -4.16 -14.20
C LEU A 227 -3.09 -2.67 -14.23
N SER A 228 -3.67 -2.13 -13.15
CA SER A 228 -3.92 -0.69 -13.02
C SER A 228 -2.63 0.13 -12.92
N ASP A 229 -1.64 -0.34 -12.16
CA ASP A 229 -0.35 0.32 -12.02
C ASP A 229 0.41 0.39 -13.36
N LEU A 230 0.38 -0.70 -14.13
CA LEU A 230 0.93 -0.77 -15.48
C LEU A 230 0.22 0.20 -16.43
N GLY A 231 -1.12 0.19 -16.44
CA GLY A 231 -1.91 1.10 -17.27
C GLY A 231 -1.63 2.57 -16.97
N ASN A 232 -1.46 2.93 -15.70
CA ASN A 232 -1.11 4.29 -15.29
C ASN A 232 0.29 4.70 -15.77
N SER A 233 1.28 3.81 -15.69
CA SER A 233 2.66 4.08 -16.12
C SER A 233 2.75 4.24 -17.64
N LEU A 234 2.09 3.36 -18.40
CA LEU A 234 1.98 3.45 -19.86
C LEU A 234 1.28 4.73 -20.30
N ARG A 235 0.19 5.12 -19.63
CA ARG A 235 -0.49 6.39 -19.87
C ARG A 235 0.44 7.58 -19.65
N THR A 236 1.16 7.62 -18.54
CA THR A 236 2.11 8.70 -18.26
C THR A 236 3.18 8.78 -19.35
N ARG A 237 3.67 7.63 -19.84
CA ARG A 237 4.63 7.57 -20.95
C ARG A 237 4.04 8.02 -22.29
N HIS A 238 2.80 7.66 -22.59
CA HIS A 238 2.07 8.19 -23.74
C HIS A 238 1.96 9.71 -23.68
N HIS A 239 1.59 10.29 -22.53
CA HIS A 239 1.48 11.75 -22.40
C HIS A 239 2.81 12.47 -22.65
N LEU A 240 3.93 11.86 -22.25
CA LEU A 240 5.26 12.42 -22.49
C LEU A 240 5.72 12.26 -23.95
N THR A 241 5.44 11.12 -24.57
CA THR A 241 6.08 10.72 -25.85
C THR A 241 5.16 10.82 -27.07
N GLY A 242 3.84 10.86 -26.86
CA GLY A 242 2.84 10.72 -27.93
C GLY A 242 2.73 9.29 -28.49
N SER A 243 3.28 8.27 -27.82
CA SER A 243 3.28 6.88 -28.29
C SER A 243 1.87 6.28 -28.29
N ASP A 244 1.25 6.12 -29.47
CA ASP A 244 -0.06 5.47 -29.60
C ASP A 244 -0.03 4.00 -29.13
N THR A 245 1.12 3.33 -29.24
CA THR A 245 1.30 1.95 -28.74
C THR A 245 1.15 1.88 -27.23
N ASP A 246 1.71 2.84 -26.49
CA ASP A 246 1.57 2.88 -25.03
C ASP A 246 0.12 3.14 -24.61
N LEU A 247 -0.60 3.97 -25.37
CA LEU A 247 -2.02 4.23 -25.13
C LEU A 247 -2.87 2.98 -25.38
N ASP A 248 -2.64 2.28 -26.49
CA ASP A 248 -3.34 1.03 -26.80
C ASP A 248 -3.08 -0.03 -25.74
N GLN A 249 -1.82 -0.16 -25.28
CA GLN A 249 -1.47 -1.07 -24.18
C GLN A 249 -2.13 -0.65 -22.87
N ALA A 250 -2.11 0.64 -22.50
CA ALA A 250 -2.74 1.15 -21.29
C ALA A 250 -4.23 0.81 -21.23
N ILE A 251 -4.94 1.00 -22.36
CA ILE A 251 -6.35 0.65 -22.51
C ILE A 251 -6.57 -0.85 -22.31
N GLU A 252 -5.75 -1.70 -22.93
CA GLU A 252 -5.92 -3.14 -22.79
C GLU A 252 -5.64 -3.62 -21.35
N THR A 253 -4.58 -3.11 -20.70
CA THR A 253 -4.33 -3.41 -19.29
C THR A 253 -5.45 -2.91 -18.38
N GLY A 254 -6.02 -1.73 -18.65
CA GLY A 254 -7.18 -1.22 -17.91
C GLY A 254 -8.41 -2.13 -18.06
N ARG A 255 -8.67 -2.63 -19.27
CA ARG A 255 -9.75 -3.60 -19.50
C ARG A 255 -9.51 -4.92 -18.77
N ARG A 256 -8.27 -5.43 -18.79
CA ARG A 256 -7.90 -6.63 -18.04
C ARG A 256 -8.06 -6.42 -16.53
N SER A 257 -7.69 -5.25 -16.01
CA SER A 257 -7.87 -4.90 -14.59
C SER A 257 -9.33 -4.97 -14.16
N VAL A 258 -10.23 -4.38 -14.97
CA VAL A 258 -11.68 -4.44 -14.71
C VAL A 258 -12.20 -5.88 -14.73
N ARG A 259 -11.77 -6.70 -15.71
CA ARG A 259 -12.14 -8.13 -15.77
C ARG A 259 -11.62 -8.94 -14.59
N ALA A 260 -10.45 -8.58 -14.04
CA ALA A 260 -9.84 -9.25 -12.91
C ALA A 260 -10.42 -8.82 -11.55
N THR A 261 -11.29 -7.80 -11.51
CA THR A 261 -11.93 -7.36 -10.26
C THR A 261 -13.11 -8.26 -9.94
N PRO A 262 -13.15 -8.94 -8.77
CA PRO A 262 -14.30 -9.73 -8.37
C PRO A 262 -15.55 -8.87 -8.23
N ALA A 263 -16.71 -9.38 -8.68
CA ALA A 263 -17.98 -8.70 -8.52
C ALA A 263 -18.29 -8.51 -7.02
N GLY A 264 -18.35 -7.26 -6.56
CA GLY A 264 -18.61 -6.91 -5.15
C GLY A 264 -17.52 -6.04 -4.49
N ALA A 265 -16.40 -5.77 -5.15
CA ALA A 265 -15.40 -4.83 -4.65
C ALA A 265 -15.70 -3.40 -5.14
N ASP A 266 -15.92 -2.45 -4.22
CA ASP A 266 -16.16 -1.01 -4.48
C ASP A 266 -15.09 -0.33 -5.36
N ASN A 267 -13.93 -0.99 -5.56
CA ASN A 267 -12.86 -0.59 -6.47
C ASN A 267 -13.26 -0.64 -7.97
N ALA A 268 -14.30 -1.39 -8.33
CA ALA A 268 -14.81 -1.49 -9.71
C ALA A 268 -15.29 -0.13 -10.25
N ILE A 269 -15.79 0.75 -9.38
CA ILE A 269 -16.29 2.08 -9.76
C ILE A 269 -15.14 3.03 -10.13
N ARG A 270 -14.01 2.98 -9.43
CA ARG A 270 -12.82 3.80 -9.74
C ARG A 270 -12.07 3.30 -10.98
N ALA A 271 -11.93 1.99 -11.15
CA ALA A 271 -11.32 1.39 -12.34
C ALA A 271 -12.16 1.64 -13.61
N GLY A 272 -13.49 1.55 -13.50
CA GLY A 272 -14.44 1.85 -14.58
C GLY A 272 -14.46 3.34 -14.97
N GLN A 273 -14.34 4.26 -14.01
CA GLN A 273 -14.31 5.70 -14.27
C GLN A 273 -13.06 6.14 -15.05
N ALA A 274 -11.90 5.52 -14.79
CA ALA A 274 -10.71 5.74 -15.60
C ALA A 274 -10.96 5.29 -17.04
N ALA A 275 -11.43 4.06 -17.27
CA ALA A 275 -11.70 3.51 -18.60
C ALA A 275 -12.80 4.28 -19.39
N CYS A 276 -13.86 4.74 -18.73
CA CYS A 276 -14.94 5.50 -19.37
C CYS A 276 -14.53 6.95 -19.72
N SER A 277 -13.64 7.57 -18.94
CA SER A 277 -13.11 8.91 -19.26
C SER A 277 -12.26 8.94 -20.55
N TYR A 278 -11.67 7.80 -20.94
CA TYR A 278 -10.87 7.65 -22.17
C TYR A 278 -11.69 7.61 -23.47
N SER A 279 -12.97 7.25 -23.42
CA SER A 279 -13.78 7.12 -24.64
C SER A 279 -14.24 8.47 -25.21
N TRP A 280 -14.20 9.57 -24.43
CA TRP A 280 -14.91 10.79 -24.79
C TRP A 280 -14.08 12.09 -24.77
N ARG A 281 -12.81 12.07 -24.32
CA ARG A 281 -12.00 13.29 -24.14
C ARG A 281 -10.72 13.41 -24.97
N SER A 282 -10.50 12.55 -25.97
CA SER A 282 -9.40 12.72 -26.92
C SER A 282 -9.92 13.22 -28.28
N PRO A 283 -9.39 14.32 -28.86
CA PRO A 283 -9.71 14.69 -30.24
C PRO A 283 -9.25 13.57 -31.18
N PRO A 284 -9.96 13.32 -32.29
CA PRO A 284 -9.76 12.09 -33.07
C PRO A 284 -8.39 12.09 -33.75
N SER A 285 -7.44 11.36 -33.18
CA SER A 285 -6.17 11.02 -33.82
C SER A 285 -6.41 10.07 -35.02
N ARG A 286 -5.41 9.98 -35.91
CA ARG A 286 -5.50 9.23 -37.17
C ARG A 286 -5.81 7.73 -36.96
N SER A 287 -5.55 7.19 -35.77
CA SER A 287 -5.87 5.81 -35.36
C SER A 287 -7.39 5.56 -35.23
N CYS A 288 -8.20 6.55 -34.80
CA CYS A 288 -9.67 6.43 -34.78
C CYS A 288 -10.28 6.25 -36.19
N ARG A 289 -9.65 6.79 -37.24
CA ARG A 289 -10.14 6.63 -38.64
C ARG A 289 -9.90 5.22 -39.16
N ARG A 290 -8.86 4.53 -38.70
CA ARG A 290 -8.62 3.10 -39.00
C ARG A 290 -9.63 2.20 -38.29
N MET A 291 -10.00 2.49 -37.04
CA MET A 291 -11.06 1.75 -36.32
C MET A 291 -12.45 1.94 -36.95
N ARG A 292 -12.82 3.17 -37.36
CA ARG A 292 -14.13 3.41 -38.03
C ARG A 292 -14.27 2.67 -39.37
N ARG A 293 -13.17 2.37 -40.07
CA ARG A 293 -13.20 1.56 -41.31
C ARG A 293 -13.32 0.06 -41.04
N ARG A 294 -12.80 -0.46 -39.92
CA ARG A 294 -13.00 -1.87 -39.52
C ARG A 294 -14.41 -2.13 -38.96
N ALA A 295 -14.99 -1.18 -38.21
CA ALA A 295 -16.34 -1.31 -37.66
C ALA A 295 -17.48 -1.26 -38.70
N ARG A 296 -17.23 -0.76 -39.93
CA ARG A 296 -18.20 -0.84 -41.05
C ARG A 296 -18.23 -2.20 -41.75
N VAL A 297 -17.28 -3.10 -41.48
CA VAL A 297 -17.20 -4.42 -42.13
C VAL A 297 -17.85 -5.51 -41.27
N THR A 298 -17.96 -5.30 -39.95
CA THR A 298 -18.66 -6.21 -39.04
C THR A 298 -19.93 -5.54 -38.54
N GLY A 299 -20.98 -5.58 -39.35
CA GLY A 299 -22.30 -5.12 -38.94
C GLY A 299 -22.84 -5.96 -37.79
N SER A 300 -23.09 -5.34 -36.64
CA SER A 300 -24.15 -5.79 -35.75
C SER A 300 -24.65 -4.61 -34.91
N VAL A 301 -25.97 -4.47 -34.91
CA VAL A 301 -26.79 -3.37 -34.43
C VAL A 301 -27.14 -3.63 -32.97
N ILE A 302 -26.95 -2.65 -32.07
CA ILE A 302 -27.70 -2.59 -30.81
C ILE A 302 -28.15 -1.14 -30.55
N GLY A 303 -29.43 -0.91 -30.82
CA GLY A 303 -30.37 -0.16 -29.98
C GLY A 303 -30.04 1.27 -29.54
N SER A 304 -30.55 2.24 -30.30
CA SER A 304 -30.85 3.61 -29.86
C SER A 304 -32.02 3.65 -28.87
N GLY A 305 -31.90 4.44 -27.80
CA GLY A 305 -33.00 4.76 -26.88
C GLY A 305 -32.60 5.83 -25.87
N SER A 306 -32.97 7.07 -26.19
CA SER A 306 -32.75 8.35 -25.52
C SER A 306 -33.69 8.59 -24.33
N ASP A 307 -33.21 9.17 -23.22
CA ASP A 307 -33.76 10.42 -22.63
C ASP A 307 -33.01 10.85 -21.36
N CYS A 308 -32.38 12.03 -21.41
CA CYS A 308 -32.14 12.92 -20.28
C CYS A 308 -31.80 14.30 -20.84
N SER A 309 -32.84 15.08 -21.05
CA SER A 309 -32.82 16.46 -21.48
C SER A 309 -32.49 17.41 -20.31
N GLY A 310 -31.51 18.29 -20.55
CA GLY A 310 -31.59 19.71 -20.18
C GLY A 310 -31.42 20.14 -18.71
N ARG A 311 -30.25 20.72 -18.41
CA ARG A 311 -30.16 22.16 -18.08
C ARG A 311 -28.71 22.65 -18.21
N ALA A 312 -28.48 23.40 -19.28
CA ALA A 312 -27.25 24.12 -19.55
C ALA A 312 -27.18 25.37 -18.65
N LEU A 313 -26.10 25.51 -17.88
CA LEU A 313 -25.68 26.80 -17.33
C LEU A 313 -24.85 27.51 -18.40
N ALA A 314 -25.38 28.64 -18.88
CA ALA A 314 -24.77 29.50 -19.89
C ALA A 314 -23.49 30.17 -19.36
N MET A 315 -22.41 30.11 -20.15
CA MET A 315 -21.25 30.99 -19.98
C MET A 315 -21.48 32.33 -20.73
N PRO A 316 -20.92 33.45 -20.25
CA PRO A 316 -21.08 34.76 -20.88
C PRO A 316 -20.30 34.86 -22.19
N ARG A 317 -20.92 35.46 -23.21
CA ARG A 317 -20.29 35.78 -24.50
C ARG A 317 -19.35 36.97 -24.35
N CYS A 318 -18.08 36.81 -24.69
CA CYS A 318 -17.21 37.92 -25.09
C CYS A 318 -17.57 38.36 -26.51
N GLY A 319 -18.13 39.57 -26.64
CA GLY A 319 -18.06 40.36 -27.87
C GLY A 319 -16.74 41.13 -27.91
N ARG A 320 -16.11 41.24 -29.08
CA ARG A 320 -14.95 42.08 -29.34
C ARG A 320 -15.40 43.54 -29.56
N CYS A 321 -14.60 44.48 -29.05
CA CYS A 321 -14.70 45.94 -29.10
C CYS A 321 -15.87 46.55 -28.32
#